data_AF-A0A3C2ALC7-F1
#
_entry.id   AF-A0A3C2ALC7-F1
#
_cell.length_a   1.000
_cell.length_b   1.000
_cell.length_c   1.000
_cell.angle_alpha   90.00
_cell.angle_beta   90.00
_cell.angle_gamma   90.00
#
_symmetry.space_group_name_H-M   'P 1'
#
loop_
_entity.id
_entity.type
_entity.pdbx_description
1 polymer ?
#
loop_
_entity_poly.entity_id
_entity_poly.type
_entity_poly.pdbx_seq_one_letter_code
_entity_poly.pdbx_strand_id
1 'polypeptide(L)'
;MSRQEVMEYTSGKVLATMMDEQRNLTRFYLSKLKGEDMYREFDVNGYTTNSPYWVLAHLCWAENMLAIQSLGGKGVDITWLNDFKIHSPKREKPASHPSLEEVLAAFKQIHAAALETISSL
;
A
#
# COMPACT_ATOMS: atom_id res chain seq x y z
N MET A 1 -9.09 -34.61 28.06
CA MET A 1 -8.12 -33.50 27.96
C MET A 1 -8.16 -33.00 26.53
N SER A 2 -8.69 -31.80 26.32
CA SER A 2 -8.73 -31.16 25.00
C SER A 2 -7.30 -30.82 24.58
N ARG A 3 -6.87 -31.23 23.38
CA ARG A 3 -5.62 -30.73 22.79
C ARG A 3 -5.78 -29.22 22.61
N GLN A 4 -4.99 -28.43 23.35
CA GLN A 4 -4.74 -27.05 22.93
C GLN A 4 -4.08 -27.14 21.55
N GLU A 5 -4.73 -26.56 20.53
CA GLU A 5 -4.06 -26.25 19.27
C GLU A 5 -2.85 -25.36 19.60
N VAL A 6 -1.65 -25.91 19.40
CA VAL A 6 -0.44 -25.10 19.41
C VAL A 6 -0.51 -24.28 18.13
N MET A 7 -0.80 -22.98 18.24
CA MET A 7 -0.68 -22.09 17.09
C MET A 7 0.77 -22.11 16.60
N GLU A 8 0.99 -22.73 15.45
CA GLU A 8 2.28 -22.77 14.79
C GLU A 8 2.59 -21.37 14.22
N TYR A 9 3.46 -20.63 14.92
CA TYR A 9 3.97 -19.33 14.51
C TYR A 9 5.12 -19.52 13.52
N THR A 10 4.79 -19.56 12.23
CA THR A 10 5.80 -19.49 11.17
C THR A 10 6.35 -18.07 11.06
N SER A 11 7.56 -17.92 10.51
CA SER A 11 8.12 -16.61 10.20
C SER A 11 7.20 -15.81 9.27
N GLY A 12 6.54 -16.45 8.31
CA GLY A 12 5.54 -15.81 7.43
C GLY A 12 4.38 -15.20 8.22
N LYS A 13 3.79 -15.91 9.19
CA LYS A 13 2.70 -15.37 10.03
C LYS A 13 3.16 -14.19 10.90
N VAL A 14 4.39 -14.23 11.41
CA VAL A 14 4.99 -13.11 12.16
C VAL A 14 5.17 -11.89 11.26
N LEU A 15 5.73 -12.07 10.06
CA LEU A 15 5.92 -10.99 9.10
C LEU A 15 4.58 -10.39 8.61
N ALA A 16 3.57 -11.23 8.38
CA ALA A 16 2.23 -10.77 8.02
C ALA A 16 1.64 -9.91 9.15
N THR A 17 1.80 -10.32 10.41
CA THR A 17 1.36 -9.54 11.57
C THR A 17 2.06 -8.18 11.64
N MET A 18 3.38 -8.14 11.45
CA MET A 18 4.14 -6.88 11.43
C MET A 18 3.69 -5.95 10.30
N MET A 19 3.36 -6.51 9.14
CA MET A 19 2.86 -5.76 8.00
C MET A 19 1.46 -5.20 8.23
N ASP A 20 0.57 -5.94 8.89
CA ASP A 20 -0.76 -5.46 9.27
C ASP A 20 -0.65 -4.33 10.31
N GLU A 21 0.25 -4.44 11.28
CA GLU A 21 0.51 -3.35 12.23
C GLU A 21 1.10 -2.10 11.56
N GLN A 22 1.97 -2.27 10.57
CA GLN A 22 2.44 -1.16 9.74
C GLN A 22 1.28 -0.48 8.99
N ARG A 23 0.31 -1.26 8.48
CA ARG A 23 -0.89 -0.71 7.85
C ARG A 23 -1.75 0.07 8.84
N ASN A 24 -1.86 -0.37 10.09
CA ASN A 24 -2.58 0.38 11.14
C ASN A 24 -1.96 1.77 11.36
N LEU A 25 -0.63 1.85 11.42
CA LEU A 25 0.08 3.13 11.51
C LEU A 25 -0.17 4.02 10.29
N THR A 26 -0.12 3.46 9.08
CA THR A 26 -0.43 4.24 7.86
C THR A 26 -1.87 4.77 7.89
N ARG A 27 -2.85 3.95 8.27
CA ARG A 27 -4.25 4.38 8.41
C ARG A 27 -4.42 5.47 9.47
N PHE A 28 -3.71 5.36 10.59
CA PHE A 28 -3.69 6.40 11.61
C PHE A 28 -3.24 7.75 11.03
N TYR A 29 -2.13 7.80 10.28
CA TYR A 29 -1.67 9.04 9.67
C TYR A 29 -2.61 9.54 8.57
N LEU A 30 -3.16 8.65 7.72
CA LEU A 30 -4.17 9.03 6.73
C LEU A 30 -5.42 9.63 7.38
N SER A 31 -5.82 9.15 8.56
CA SER A 31 -6.97 9.73 9.28
C SER A 31 -6.77 11.19 9.68
N LYS A 32 -5.52 11.64 9.82
CA LYS A 32 -5.17 13.04 10.11
C LYS A 32 -5.32 13.96 8.90
N LEU A 33 -5.47 13.39 7.70
CA LEU A 33 -5.66 14.13 6.46
C LEU A 33 -7.15 14.28 6.08
N LYS A 34 -8.08 13.83 6.94
CA LYS A 34 -9.51 13.92 6.65
C LYS A 34 -9.94 15.39 6.57
N GLY A 35 -10.48 15.77 5.40
CA GLY A 35 -10.91 17.16 5.14
C GLY A 35 -9.79 18.05 4.60
N GLU A 36 -8.56 17.55 4.52
CA GLU A 36 -7.44 18.25 3.90
C GLU A 36 -7.39 18.00 2.39
N ASP A 37 -6.70 18.88 1.68
CA ASP A 37 -6.44 18.71 0.24
C ASP A 37 -5.39 17.61 0.01
N MET A 38 -5.87 16.44 -0.42
CA MET A 38 -5.04 15.28 -0.74
C MET A 38 -4.15 15.49 -1.99
N TYR A 39 -4.41 16.50 -2.80
CA TYR A 39 -3.65 16.80 -4.01
C TYR A 39 -2.61 17.89 -3.79
N ARG A 40 -2.57 18.50 -2.60
CA ARG A 40 -1.64 19.57 -2.29
C ARG A 40 -0.20 19.10 -2.32
N GLU A 41 0.63 19.89 -2.98
CA GLU A 41 2.09 19.77 -2.98
C GLU A 41 2.71 20.95 -2.24
N PHE A 42 3.94 20.76 -1.74
CA PHE A 42 4.70 21.79 -1.05
C PHE A 42 6.06 21.95 -1.72
N ASP A 43 6.50 23.18 -1.91
CA ASP A 43 7.87 23.48 -2.30
C ASP A 43 8.72 23.74 -1.04
N VAL A 44 9.74 22.91 -0.86
CA VAL A 44 10.66 22.98 0.29
C VAL A 44 12.08 22.94 -0.23
N ASN A 45 12.85 24.02 -0.02
CA ASN A 45 14.25 24.13 -0.43
C ASN A 45 14.50 23.80 -1.92
N GLY A 46 13.60 24.21 -2.82
CA GLY A 46 13.70 23.93 -4.26
C GLY A 46 13.23 22.54 -4.69
N TYR A 47 12.68 21.73 -3.77
CA TYR A 47 12.07 20.44 -4.06
C TYR A 47 10.56 20.47 -3.85
N THR A 48 9.82 20.02 -4.86
CA THR A 48 8.37 19.79 -4.73
C THR A 48 8.10 18.41 -4.13
N THR A 49 7.36 18.36 -3.02
CA THR A 49 6.93 17.12 -2.38
C THR A 49 5.93 16.37 -3.24
N ASN A 50 5.80 15.06 -3.05
CA ASN A 50 4.65 14.33 -3.58
C ASN A 50 3.41 14.70 -2.78
N SER A 51 2.25 14.77 -3.43
CA SER A 51 0.98 14.95 -2.74
C SER A 51 0.61 13.70 -1.92
N PRO A 52 -0.22 13.84 -0.86
CA PRO A 52 -0.73 12.70 -0.12
C PRO A 52 -1.44 11.65 -0.99
N TYR A 53 -2.18 12.08 -2.01
CA TYR A 53 -2.80 11.21 -3.01
C TYR A 53 -1.75 10.38 -3.75
N TRP A 54 -0.67 11.01 -4.24
CA TRP A 54 0.41 10.32 -4.93
C TRP A 54 1.09 9.31 -4.01
N VAL A 55 1.37 9.69 -2.76
CA VAL A 55 1.99 8.80 -1.77
C VAL A 55 1.11 7.58 -1.51
N LEU A 56 -0.20 7.76 -1.33
CA LEU A 56 -1.12 6.65 -1.11
C LEU A 56 -1.14 5.67 -2.30
N ALA A 57 -1.26 6.18 -3.52
CA ALA A 57 -1.23 5.36 -4.73
C ALA A 57 0.13 4.67 -4.94
N HIS A 58 1.23 5.35 -4.60
CA HIS A 58 2.57 4.77 -4.61
C HIS A 58 2.70 3.61 -3.61
N LEU A 59 2.11 3.72 -2.42
CA LEU A 59 2.08 2.62 -1.46
C LEU A 59 1.33 1.41 -2.00
N CYS A 60 0.22 1.59 -2.74
CA CYS A 60 -0.46 0.50 -3.44
C CYS A 60 0.50 -0.20 -4.42
N TRP A 61 1.21 0.56 -5.24
CA TRP A 61 2.16 -0.01 -6.20
C TRP A 61 3.29 -0.76 -5.49
N ALA A 62 3.90 -0.14 -4.49
CA ALA A 62 5.03 -0.68 -3.76
C ALA A 62 4.66 -2.00 -3.07
N GLU A 63 3.50 -2.05 -2.42
CA GLU A 63 3.03 -3.25 -1.74
C GLU A 63 2.68 -4.37 -2.71
N ASN A 64 1.98 -4.06 -3.81
CA ASN A 64 1.66 -5.05 -4.83
C ASN A 64 2.93 -5.64 -5.48
N MET A 65 3.95 -4.81 -5.70
CA MET A 65 5.20 -5.25 -6.32
C MET A 65 6.11 -5.99 -5.34
N LEU A 66 6.37 -5.43 -4.16
CA LEU A 66 7.36 -5.94 -3.22
C LEU A 66 6.81 -7.04 -2.32
N ALA A 67 5.57 -6.90 -1.83
CA ALA A 67 4.98 -7.82 -0.86
C ALA A 67 4.16 -8.94 -1.51
N ILE A 68 3.96 -8.91 -2.83
CA ILE A 68 3.28 -9.98 -3.57
C ILE A 68 4.15 -10.49 -4.72
N GLN A 69 4.40 -9.65 -5.74
CA GLN A 69 5.05 -10.12 -6.97
C GLN A 69 6.49 -10.58 -6.76
N SER A 70 7.27 -9.85 -5.96
CA SER A 70 8.67 -10.20 -5.65
C SER A 70 8.80 -11.49 -4.83
N LEU A 71 7.72 -11.93 -4.18
CA LEU A 71 7.64 -13.19 -3.46
C LEU A 71 7.09 -14.35 -4.34
N GLY A 72 6.90 -14.12 -5.64
CA GLY A 72 6.40 -15.11 -6.59
C GLY A 72 4.88 -15.14 -6.75
N GLY A 73 4.14 -14.23 -6.08
CA GLY A 73 2.71 -14.07 -6.27
C GLY A 73 2.37 -13.38 -7.61
N LYS A 74 1.12 -13.54 -8.09
CA LYS A 74 0.68 -12.90 -9.35
C LYS A 74 0.46 -11.39 -9.24
N GLY A 75 0.35 -10.86 -8.02
CA GLY A 75 -0.10 -9.48 -7.79
C GLY A 75 -1.61 -9.31 -8.02
N VAL A 76 -2.13 -8.18 -7.56
CA VAL A 76 -3.47 -7.70 -7.91
C VAL A 76 -3.37 -6.93 -9.23
N ASP A 77 -4.24 -7.28 -10.17
CA ASP A 77 -4.31 -6.62 -11.48
C ASP A 77 -5.03 -5.27 -11.37
N ILE A 78 -4.24 -4.19 -11.33
CA ILE A 78 -4.72 -2.81 -11.24
C ILE A 78 -3.91 -1.99 -12.24
N THR A 79 -4.58 -1.57 -13.31
CA THR A 79 -3.96 -0.98 -14.50
C THR A 79 -3.19 0.30 -14.23
N TRP A 80 -3.62 1.09 -13.24
CA TRP A 80 -3.05 2.38 -12.92
C TRP A 80 -1.83 2.35 -12.00
N LEU A 81 -1.49 1.21 -11.38
CA LEU A 81 -0.38 1.17 -10.40
C LEU A 81 0.95 1.63 -10.99
N ASN A 82 1.21 1.30 -12.25
CA ASN A 82 2.46 1.64 -12.92
C ASN A 82 2.62 3.14 -13.18
N ASP A 83 1.55 3.92 -13.10
CA ASP A 83 1.63 5.38 -13.16
C ASP A 83 2.26 5.96 -11.88
N PHE A 84 2.31 5.20 -10.78
CA PHE A 84 2.82 5.62 -9.47
C PHE A 84 4.09 4.87 -9.04
N LYS A 85 4.80 4.22 -9.97
CA LYS A 85 6.08 3.56 -9.65
C LYS A 85 7.19 4.54 -9.30
N ILE A 86 8.30 4.04 -8.77
CA ILE A 86 9.50 4.85 -8.54
C ILE A 86 9.93 5.51 -9.86
N HIS A 87 10.26 6.80 -9.81
CA HIS A 87 10.61 7.68 -10.94
C HIS A 87 9.46 8.06 -11.87
N SER A 88 8.21 7.71 -11.55
CA SER A 88 7.06 8.26 -12.28
C SER A 88 7.04 9.80 -12.20
N PRO A 89 6.68 10.48 -13.30
CA PRO A 89 6.61 11.94 -13.32
C PRO A 89 5.56 12.43 -12.33
N LYS A 90 5.94 13.39 -11.47
CA LYS A 90 5.07 13.95 -10.42
C LYS A 90 3.99 14.89 -10.96
N ARG A 91 4.32 15.60 -12.06
CA ARG A 91 3.53 16.74 -12.57
C ARG A 91 2.50 16.35 -13.63
N GLU A 92 2.56 15.12 -14.12
CA GLU A 92 1.58 14.62 -15.07
C GLU A 92 0.51 13.88 -14.28
N LYS A 93 -0.72 14.38 -14.40
CA LYS A 93 -1.91 13.67 -13.94
C LYS A 93 -1.84 12.25 -14.54
N PRO A 94 -1.85 11.18 -13.72
CA PRO A 94 -1.78 9.81 -14.22
C PRO A 94 -2.79 9.63 -15.35
N ALA A 95 -2.38 9.01 -16.46
CA ALA A 95 -3.25 8.86 -17.63
C ALA A 95 -4.55 8.12 -17.27
N SER A 96 -4.46 7.22 -16.30
CA SER A 96 -5.57 6.45 -15.73
C SER A 96 -6.47 7.23 -14.76
N HIS A 97 -5.93 8.27 -14.11
CA HIS A 97 -6.57 9.16 -13.14
C HIS A 97 -7.59 8.48 -12.20
N PRO A 98 -7.16 7.50 -11.38
CA PRO A 98 -8.07 6.86 -10.43
C PRO A 98 -8.55 7.87 -9.39
N SER A 99 -9.83 7.80 -9.03
CA SER A 99 -10.38 8.55 -7.91
C SER A 99 -9.72 8.14 -6.60
N LEU A 100 -9.76 9.02 -5.60
CA LEU A 100 -9.26 8.69 -4.26
C LEU A 100 -9.96 7.45 -3.67
N GLU A 101 -11.25 7.26 -3.97
CA GLU A 101 -12.01 6.09 -3.56
C GLU A 101 -11.47 4.80 -4.18
N GLU A 102 -11.18 4.81 -5.49
CA GLU A 102 -10.56 3.66 -6.17
C GLU A 102 -9.17 3.34 -5.60
N VAL A 103 -8.37 4.36 -5.28
CA VAL A 103 -7.07 4.18 -4.64
C VAL A 103 -7.22 3.55 -3.26
N LEU A 104 -8.17 4.01 -2.44
CA LEU A 104 -8.45 3.45 -1.11
C LEU A 104 -8.97 2.00 -1.19
N ALA A 105 -9.81 1.70 -2.17
CA ALA A 105 -10.29 0.34 -2.42
C ALA A 105 -9.13 -0.60 -2.81
N ALA A 106 -8.26 -0.15 -3.72
CA ALA A 106 -7.04 -0.86 -4.10
C ALA A 106 -6.11 -1.07 -2.90
N PHE A 107 -5.93 -0.05 -2.06
CA PHE A 107 -5.08 -0.11 -0.88
C PHE A 107 -5.52 -1.18 0.12
N LYS A 108 -6.84 -1.40 0.23
CA LYS A 108 -7.42 -2.48 1.03
C LYS A 108 -7.26 -3.85 0.35
N GLN A 109 -7.55 -3.93 -0.94
CA GLN A 109 -7.50 -5.19 -1.70
C GLN A 109 -6.08 -5.75 -1.78
N ILE A 110 -5.10 -4.91 -2.12
CA ILE A 110 -3.68 -5.29 -2.18
C ILE A 110 -3.19 -5.75 -0.82
N HIS A 111 -3.59 -5.06 0.26
CA HIS A 111 -3.16 -5.45 1.59
C HIS A 111 -3.62 -6.85 1.99
N ALA A 112 -4.88 -7.17 1.73
CA ALA A 112 -5.40 -8.52 2.01
C ALA A 112 -4.60 -9.60 1.24
N ALA A 113 -4.32 -9.36 -0.04
CA ALA A 113 -3.53 -10.29 -0.86
C ALA A 113 -2.06 -10.39 -0.39
N ALA A 114 -1.48 -9.29 0.09
CA ALA A 114 -0.12 -9.28 0.63
C ALA A 114 -0.03 -10.06 1.94
N LEU A 115 -1.00 -9.89 2.86
CA LEU A 115 -1.06 -10.67 4.09
C LEU A 115 -1.19 -12.17 3.80
N GLU A 116 -2.06 -12.56 2.86
CA GLU A 116 -2.19 -13.95 2.43
C GLU A 116 -0.86 -14.49 1.89
N THR A 117 -0.23 -13.76 0.95
CA THR A 117 1.04 -14.15 0.33
C THR A 117 2.13 -14.34 1.38
N ILE A 118 2.34 -13.36 2.26
CA ILE A 118 3.39 -13.40 3.27
C ILE A 118 3.13 -14.46 4.33
N SER A 119 1.86 -14.64 4.74
CA SER A 119 1.50 -15.64 5.76
C SER A 119 1.74 -17.09 5.29
N SER A 120 1.80 -17.29 3.97
CA SER A 120 2.02 -18.60 3.34
C SER A 120 3.50 -18.99 3.19
N LEU A 121 4.43 -18.06 3.48
CA LEU A 121 5.87 -18.32 3.56
C LEU A 121 6.24 -19.15 4.80
#